data_AF-W6WJC0-F1
#
_entry.id   AF-W6WJC0-F1
#
_cell.length_a   1.000
_cell.length_b   1.000
_cell.length_c   1.000
_cell.angle_alpha   90.00
_cell.angle_beta   90.00
_cell.angle_gamma   90.00
#
_symmetry.space_group_name_H-M   'P 1'
#
loop_
_entity.id
_entity.type
_entity.pdbx_description
1 polymer ?
#
loop_
_entity_poly.entity_id
_entity_poly.type
_entity_poly.pdbx_seq_one_letter_code
_entity_poly.pdbx_strand_id
1 'polypeptide(L)'
;MGKIVGTNFRRRDYGMRKSLAPGLFSGISWLALTIGGGSTPASAATYLVSNETELRNAITSANADGDATATIKMTGSFAISSTSLTATTKPITIDTQGFVLSGTDNAAGAGSSVSLSGLGGTRTIEGTLVGGDAGAAPVSAAGGSGLSFNLQASAVNNGSITGGTGGGGGGNGGSGAILLSRSTLVNNGTILGGTGIVGLGGVGAEVRSGSTVVNNGTIQGGDSLTSGGGTGVDIGSPIGNNTLINNGTIRGGTGPANGTGNSGIALRVLTGTNPIVNTGLIEGGSGALAVITSGASVNLNLTNSGTIRAGAGQTDAIRLASTVTSGTINLELQSGSVIEGNVVGNMAPTPIASTRMASRRRLTATGISVPTWCSPAYRSIRPIPSCCSA
;
A
#
# COMPACT_ATOMS: atom_id res chain seq x y z
N MET A 1 -45.25 -82.64 -0.88
CA MET A 1 -44.89 -83.08 -2.25
C MET A 1 -43.42 -82.75 -2.47
N GLY A 2 -42.59 -83.74 -2.86
CA GLY A 2 -41.21 -83.52 -3.35
C GLY A 2 -40.09 -84.27 -2.60
N LYS A 3 -39.80 -85.51 -3.04
CA LYS A 3 -38.68 -86.42 -2.69
C LYS A 3 -37.33 -85.88 -3.22
N ILE A 4 -36.20 -85.87 -2.48
CA ILE A 4 -35.23 -86.94 -2.09
C ILE A 4 -34.17 -87.31 -3.17
N VAL A 5 -32.93 -86.88 -2.88
CA VAL A 5 -31.61 -87.61 -2.84
C VAL A 5 -30.77 -87.89 -4.10
N GLY A 6 -29.49 -87.43 -4.00
CA GLY A 6 -28.22 -88.18 -4.19
C GLY A 6 -27.73 -88.43 -5.62
N THR A 7 -26.44 -88.58 -5.97
CA THR A 7 -25.14 -88.61 -5.27
C THR A 7 -24.01 -88.63 -6.34
N ASN A 8 -22.81 -88.22 -5.94
CA ASN A 8 -21.50 -88.26 -6.61
C ASN A 8 -21.18 -89.51 -7.48
N PHE A 9 -20.35 -89.36 -8.54
CA PHE A 9 -19.04 -90.07 -8.65
C PHE A 9 -18.17 -89.70 -9.89
N ARG A 10 -16.85 -89.80 -9.65
CA ARG A 10 -15.61 -89.87 -10.47
C ARG A 10 -15.76 -90.33 -11.95
N ARG A 11 -14.89 -89.99 -12.91
CA ARG A 11 -13.41 -90.13 -13.00
C ARG A 11 -12.88 -89.26 -14.15
N ARG A 12 -11.65 -88.76 -14.01
CA ARG A 12 -10.80 -88.28 -15.11
C ARG A 12 -10.00 -89.46 -15.66
N ASP A 13 -9.98 -89.59 -16.98
CA ASP A 13 -8.90 -90.15 -17.80
C ASP A 13 -9.14 -89.73 -19.26
N TYR A 14 -8.09 -89.88 -20.10
CA TYR A 14 -7.93 -89.50 -21.51
C TYR A 14 -7.54 -88.03 -21.73
N GLY A 15 -6.52 -87.67 -22.51
CA GLY A 15 -5.68 -88.44 -23.41
C GLY A 15 -5.04 -87.47 -24.42
N MET A 16 -3.77 -87.74 -24.72
CA MET A 16 -3.10 -87.50 -26.00
C MET A 16 -2.99 -86.08 -26.62
N ARG A 17 -1.71 -85.64 -26.63
CA ARG A 17 -0.86 -85.36 -27.80
C ARG A 17 -1.04 -84.06 -28.61
N LYS A 18 0.13 -83.59 -29.06
CA LYS A 18 0.45 -82.62 -30.14
C LYS A 18 0.34 -81.15 -29.68
N SER A 19 1.20 -80.21 -30.05
CA SER A 19 2.41 -80.16 -30.87
C SER A 19 2.87 -78.68 -30.88
N LEU A 20 4.16 -78.45 -31.15
CA LEU A 20 4.71 -77.23 -31.80
C LEU A 20 4.60 -75.89 -31.04
N ALA A 21 5.74 -75.37 -30.57
CA ALA A 21 6.41 -74.18 -31.12
C ALA A 21 7.37 -73.54 -30.07
N PRO A 22 8.56 -73.06 -30.49
CA PRO A 22 9.56 -72.47 -29.62
C PRO A 22 9.18 -71.04 -29.20
N GLY A 23 9.26 -70.77 -27.90
CA GLY A 23 9.11 -69.43 -27.33
C GLY A 23 10.32 -68.55 -27.67
N LEU A 24 10.24 -67.81 -28.76
CA LEU A 24 11.05 -66.62 -29.01
C LEU A 24 10.34 -65.41 -28.38
N PHE A 25 10.61 -65.16 -27.11
CA PHE A 25 10.35 -63.83 -26.54
C PHE A 25 11.47 -62.89 -26.99
N SER A 26 11.19 -62.23 -28.11
CA SER A 26 11.82 -60.97 -28.53
C SER A 26 11.56 -59.90 -27.47
N GLY A 27 12.40 -59.89 -26.42
CA GLY A 27 12.51 -58.77 -25.50
C GLY A 27 13.34 -57.67 -26.15
N ILE A 28 12.69 -56.82 -26.94
CA ILE A 28 13.32 -55.63 -27.51
C ILE A 28 13.66 -54.71 -26.34
N SER A 29 14.95 -54.64 -26.00
CA SER A 29 15.49 -53.68 -25.05
C SER A 29 15.44 -52.27 -25.67
N TRP A 30 14.25 -51.67 -25.74
CA TRP A 30 14.11 -50.21 -25.75
C TRP A 30 14.38 -49.71 -24.33
N LEU A 31 15.64 -49.80 -23.89
CA LEU A 31 16.16 -48.78 -23.00
C LEU A 31 16.35 -47.55 -23.87
N ALA A 32 15.23 -46.88 -24.13
CA ALA A 32 15.24 -45.51 -24.57
C ALA A 32 16.14 -44.77 -23.59
N LEU A 33 17.26 -44.31 -24.15
CA LEU A 33 18.17 -43.37 -23.57
C LEU A 33 17.33 -42.19 -23.06
N THR A 34 16.93 -42.26 -21.79
CA THR A 34 16.55 -41.12 -20.99
C THR A 34 17.84 -40.35 -20.76
N ILE A 35 18.39 -39.76 -21.84
CA ILE A 35 19.20 -38.57 -21.68
C ILE A 35 18.30 -37.66 -20.88
N GLY A 36 18.72 -37.38 -19.65
CA GLY A 36 18.09 -36.37 -18.84
C GLY A 36 17.97 -35.12 -19.71
N GLY A 37 16.75 -34.88 -20.21
CA GLY A 37 16.23 -33.54 -20.39
C GLY A 37 16.14 -32.95 -19.00
N GLY A 38 17.30 -32.77 -18.36
CA GLY A 38 17.47 -31.75 -17.36
C GLY A 38 16.98 -30.52 -18.06
N SER A 39 15.82 -30.04 -17.63
CA SER A 39 15.33 -28.71 -17.90
C SER A 39 16.52 -27.78 -17.68
N THR A 40 17.24 -27.45 -18.76
CA THR A 40 18.14 -26.32 -18.74
C THR A 40 17.26 -25.19 -18.24
N PRO A 41 17.65 -24.47 -17.17
CA PRO A 41 16.84 -23.36 -16.69
C PRO A 41 16.50 -22.52 -17.91
N ALA A 42 15.20 -22.37 -18.21
CA ALA A 42 14.76 -21.58 -19.34
C ALA A 42 15.44 -20.23 -19.19
N SER A 43 16.42 -19.95 -20.06
CA SER A 43 17.14 -18.70 -20.00
C SER A 43 16.12 -17.63 -20.35
N ALA A 44 15.78 -16.77 -19.39
CA ALA A 44 14.82 -15.71 -19.63
C ALA A 44 15.23 -14.93 -20.89
N ALA A 45 14.38 -14.90 -21.91
CA ALA A 45 14.62 -14.08 -23.10
C ALA A 45 14.93 -12.64 -22.69
N THR A 46 15.95 -12.06 -23.33
CA THR A 46 16.35 -10.66 -23.15
C THR A 46 16.01 -9.85 -24.38
N TYR A 47 15.28 -8.76 -24.19
CA TYR A 47 14.88 -7.81 -25.24
C TYR A 47 15.54 -6.46 -24.99
N LEU A 48 16.12 -5.85 -26.02
CA LEU A 48 16.74 -4.52 -25.91
C LEU A 48 15.80 -3.48 -26.51
N VAL A 49 15.65 -2.34 -25.83
CA VAL A 49 14.73 -1.27 -26.24
C VAL A 49 15.38 0.10 -26.08
N SER A 50 15.07 1.02 -26.99
CA SER A 50 15.56 2.40 -27.02
C SER A 50 14.45 3.42 -27.19
N ASN A 51 13.22 2.97 -27.46
CA ASN A 51 12.04 3.81 -27.66
C ASN A 51 10.74 3.06 -27.29
N GLU A 52 9.61 3.79 -27.26
CA GLU A 52 8.30 3.26 -26.89
C GLU A 52 7.83 2.11 -27.80
N THR A 53 8.02 2.25 -29.12
CA THR A 53 7.59 1.22 -30.09
C THR A 53 8.32 -0.09 -29.83
N GLU A 54 9.63 -0.04 -29.62
CA GLU A 54 10.44 -1.21 -29.25
C GLU A 54 10.01 -1.82 -27.93
N LEU A 55 9.69 -1.01 -26.91
CA LEU A 55 9.17 -1.51 -25.64
C LEU A 55 7.85 -2.28 -25.81
N ARG A 56 6.91 -1.74 -26.57
CA ARG A 56 5.61 -2.40 -26.82
C ARG A 56 5.78 -3.70 -27.61
N ASN A 57 6.66 -3.69 -28.60
CA ASN A 57 6.99 -4.87 -29.39
C ASN A 57 7.68 -5.92 -28.53
N ALA A 58 8.63 -5.53 -27.67
CA ALA A 58 9.32 -6.42 -26.75
C ALA A 58 8.36 -7.10 -25.77
N ILE A 59 7.40 -6.37 -25.19
CA ILE A 59 6.37 -6.97 -24.31
C ILE A 59 5.52 -7.98 -25.10
N THR A 60 5.13 -7.64 -26.32
CA THR A 60 4.31 -8.52 -27.17
C THR A 60 5.06 -9.78 -27.56
N SER A 61 6.33 -9.66 -27.97
CA SER A 61 7.21 -10.78 -28.26
C SER A 61 7.46 -11.64 -27.03
N ALA A 62 7.70 -11.02 -25.87
CA ALA A 62 7.86 -11.73 -24.62
C ALA A 62 6.61 -12.56 -24.29
N ASN A 63 5.42 -11.98 -24.40
CA ASN A 63 4.17 -12.69 -24.14
C ASN A 63 3.94 -13.89 -25.07
N ALA A 64 4.50 -13.86 -26.28
CA ALA A 64 4.35 -14.92 -27.29
C ALA A 64 5.45 -15.97 -27.24
N ASP A 65 6.60 -15.67 -26.62
CA ASP A 65 7.69 -16.62 -26.46
C ASP A 65 7.33 -17.69 -25.41
N GLY A 66 7.95 -18.88 -25.51
CA GLY A 66 7.68 -20.02 -24.64
C GLY A 66 8.39 -20.02 -23.28
N ASP A 67 9.21 -19.03 -22.98
CA ASP A 67 9.94 -18.91 -21.72
C ASP A 67 9.00 -18.53 -20.57
N ALA A 68 9.31 -18.98 -19.36
CA ALA A 68 8.50 -18.69 -18.18
C ALA A 68 8.59 -17.21 -17.73
N THR A 69 9.67 -16.51 -18.08
CA THR A 69 9.97 -15.13 -17.67
C THR A 69 10.73 -14.40 -18.78
N ALA A 70 10.61 -13.08 -18.85
CA ALA A 70 11.38 -12.26 -19.78
C ALA A 70 12.02 -11.04 -19.10
N THR A 71 13.14 -10.56 -19.65
CA THR A 71 13.79 -9.31 -19.23
C THR A 71 13.84 -8.33 -20.41
N ILE A 72 13.37 -7.12 -20.21
CA ILE A 72 13.46 -6.02 -21.17
C ILE A 72 14.47 -5.01 -20.62
N LYS A 73 15.55 -4.77 -21.36
CA LYS A 73 16.63 -3.86 -20.99
C LYS A 73 16.62 -2.60 -21.83
N MET A 74 16.64 -1.44 -21.18
CA MET A 74 16.76 -0.17 -21.86
C MET A 74 18.20 0.11 -22.30
N THR A 75 18.32 0.76 -23.45
CA THR A 75 19.57 1.22 -24.05
C THR A 75 19.61 2.74 -24.25
N GLY A 76 18.52 3.42 -23.88
CA GLY A 76 18.38 4.87 -23.87
C GLY A 76 17.16 5.30 -23.05
N SER A 77 17.15 6.56 -22.60
CA SER A 77 15.98 7.16 -21.95
C SER A 77 14.94 7.55 -22.99
N PHE A 78 13.67 7.28 -22.72
CA PHE A 78 12.56 7.69 -23.58
C PHE A 78 11.27 7.84 -22.79
N ALA A 79 10.36 8.62 -23.37
CA ALA A 79 9.02 8.81 -22.84
C ALA A 79 8.02 7.82 -23.47
N ILE A 80 6.98 7.46 -22.72
CA ILE A 80 5.82 6.74 -23.21
C ILE A 80 4.59 7.63 -23.23
N SER A 81 3.83 7.50 -24.31
CA SER A 81 2.53 8.15 -24.47
C SER A 81 1.53 7.68 -23.42
N SER A 82 0.38 8.35 -23.34
CA SER A 82 -0.71 8.03 -22.40
C SER A 82 -1.37 6.66 -22.60
N THR A 83 -0.98 5.91 -23.63
CA THR A 83 -1.53 4.57 -23.88
C THR A 83 -0.94 3.56 -22.89
N SER A 84 -1.78 2.78 -22.22
CA SER A 84 -1.30 1.71 -21.32
C SER A 84 -0.38 0.73 -22.05
N LEU A 85 0.66 0.26 -21.35
CA LEU A 85 1.49 -0.85 -21.81
C LEU A 85 0.65 -2.13 -21.90
N THR A 86 0.96 -2.96 -22.90
CA THR A 86 0.27 -4.24 -23.13
C THR A 86 0.27 -5.10 -21.86
N ALA A 87 -0.86 -5.74 -21.58
CA ALA A 87 -0.99 -6.71 -20.50
C ALA A 87 0.06 -7.82 -20.63
N THR A 88 0.73 -8.17 -19.54
CA THR A 88 1.73 -9.22 -19.51
C THR A 88 1.08 -10.56 -19.23
N THR A 89 1.39 -11.61 -19.99
CA THR A 89 0.84 -12.96 -19.75
C THR A 89 1.68 -13.80 -18.80
N LYS A 90 2.91 -13.35 -18.54
CA LYS A 90 3.91 -13.97 -17.67
C LYS A 90 4.75 -12.90 -16.96
N PRO A 91 5.53 -13.24 -15.93
CA PRO A 91 6.40 -12.27 -15.27
C PRO A 91 7.40 -11.63 -16.25
N ILE A 92 7.49 -10.30 -16.24
CA ILE A 92 8.44 -9.53 -17.04
C ILE A 92 9.19 -8.54 -16.16
N THR A 93 10.51 -8.52 -16.27
CA THR A 93 11.36 -7.47 -15.67
C THR A 93 11.62 -6.37 -16.70
N ILE A 94 11.38 -5.11 -16.33
CA ILE A 94 11.79 -3.92 -17.06
C ILE A 94 12.99 -3.34 -16.31
N ASP A 95 14.16 -3.50 -16.90
CA ASP A 95 15.45 -3.04 -16.40
C ASP A 95 15.88 -1.80 -17.18
N THR A 96 15.90 -0.67 -16.50
CA THR A 96 16.23 0.62 -17.11
C THR A 96 17.74 0.81 -17.30
N GLN A 97 18.60 -0.03 -16.71
CA GLN A 97 20.06 0.05 -16.83
C GLN A 97 20.66 1.44 -16.50
N GLY A 98 19.97 2.23 -15.66
CA GLY A 98 20.36 3.60 -15.31
C GLY A 98 19.73 4.70 -16.19
N PHE A 99 19.00 4.34 -17.24
CA PHE A 99 18.18 5.28 -18.01
C PHE A 99 16.86 5.59 -17.31
N VAL A 100 16.10 6.54 -17.88
CA VAL A 100 14.79 6.95 -17.37
C VAL A 100 13.70 6.58 -18.36
N LEU A 101 12.69 5.84 -17.88
CA LEU A 101 11.43 5.63 -18.58
C LEU A 101 10.41 6.66 -18.07
N SER A 102 10.04 7.64 -18.88
CA SER A 102 9.14 8.71 -18.44
C SER A 102 7.75 8.65 -19.07
N GLY A 103 6.79 9.36 -18.50
CA GLY A 103 5.65 9.84 -19.28
C GLY A 103 6.06 11.01 -20.19
N THR A 104 5.27 11.31 -21.21
CA THR A 104 5.49 12.51 -22.04
C THR A 104 5.10 13.79 -21.30
N ASP A 105 5.98 14.77 -21.32
CA ASP A 105 5.70 16.13 -20.85
C ASP A 105 4.63 16.80 -21.71
N ASN A 106 3.93 17.77 -21.15
CA ASN A 106 2.90 18.52 -21.86
C ASN A 106 2.97 20.01 -21.58
N ALA A 107 3.61 20.76 -22.47
CA ALA A 107 3.79 22.21 -22.33
C ALA A 107 2.48 23.00 -22.23
N ALA A 108 1.35 22.45 -22.71
CA ALA A 108 0.05 23.11 -22.70
C ALA A 108 -0.93 22.54 -21.66
N GLY A 109 -0.54 21.53 -20.88
CA GLY A 109 -1.48 20.79 -20.05
C GLY A 109 -0.82 19.85 -19.05
N ALA A 110 -1.53 18.78 -18.70
CA ALA A 110 -1.08 17.79 -17.74
C ALA A 110 -0.05 16.84 -18.38
N GLY A 111 0.97 16.48 -17.61
CA GLY A 111 1.93 15.47 -18.03
C GLY A 111 1.32 14.07 -18.09
N SER A 112 1.90 13.20 -18.90
CA SER A 112 1.42 11.82 -19.08
C SER A 112 1.99 10.85 -18.04
N SER A 113 1.31 9.73 -17.84
CA SER A 113 1.69 8.73 -16.83
C SER A 113 2.23 7.46 -17.46
N VAL A 114 3.20 6.81 -16.83
CA VAL A 114 3.59 5.45 -17.19
C VAL A 114 2.49 4.49 -16.73
N SER A 115 1.75 3.89 -17.66
CA SER A 115 0.50 3.19 -17.32
C SER A 115 0.57 1.69 -17.59
N LEU A 116 0.24 0.89 -16.57
CA LEU A 116 0.13 -0.56 -16.61
C LEU A 116 -1.34 -0.97 -16.56
N SER A 117 -1.74 -1.89 -17.43
CA SER A 117 -3.09 -2.44 -17.41
C SER A 117 -3.10 -3.96 -17.55
N GLY A 118 -4.26 -4.52 -17.17
CA GLY A 118 -4.64 -5.88 -17.43
C GLY A 118 -4.22 -6.86 -16.34
N LEU A 119 -5.04 -7.90 -16.19
CA LEU A 119 -4.70 -9.07 -15.41
C LEU A 119 -3.57 -9.82 -16.11
N GLY A 120 -2.62 -10.33 -15.34
CA GLY A 120 -1.62 -11.27 -15.83
C GLY A 120 -0.36 -11.28 -15.00
N GLY A 121 0.78 -11.52 -15.65
CA GLY A 121 2.07 -11.66 -15.00
C GLY A 121 2.52 -10.37 -14.30
N THR A 122 3.19 -10.53 -13.16
CA THR A 122 3.73 -9.40 -12.39
C THR A 122 4.86 -8.72 -13.17
N ARG A 123 4.85 -7.39 -13.21
CA ARG A 123 5.93 -6.60 -13.81
C ARG A 123 6.93 -6.19 -12.72
N THR A 124 8.19 -6.55 -12.87
CA THR A 124 9.25 -6.09 -11.96
C THR A 124 9.94 -4.88 -12.59
N ILE A 125 10.03 -3.78 -11.84
CA ILE A 125 10.69 -2.55 -12.28
C ILE A 125 12.05 -2.45 -11.60
N GLU A 126 13.11 -2.45 -12.41
CA GLU A 126 14.49 -2.28 -11.99
C GLU A 126 15.04 -0.96 -12.56
N GLY A 127 14.96 0.08 -11.73
CA GLY A 127 15.51 1.41 -12.01
C GLY A 127 14.45 2.53 -12.09
N THR A 128 14.58 3.50 -13.01
CA THR A 128 13.96 4.82 -12.81
C THR A 128 12.76 5.10 -13.72
N LEU A 129 11.60 5.35 -13.10
CA LEU A 129 10.37 5.80 -13.76
C LEU A 129 9.98 7.20 -13.30
N VAL A 130 9.58 8.05 -14.24
CA VAL A 130 9.19 9.44 -13.95
C VAL A 130 7.89 9.81 -14.67
N GLY A 131 6.93 10.43 -13.98
CA GLY A 131 5.74 10.98 -14.63
C GLY A 131 6.12 12.19 -15.49
N GLY A 132 5.43 12.42 -16.61
CA GLY A 132 5.70 13.61 -17.43
C GLY A 132 5.40 14.90 -16.69
N ASP A 133 6.13 15.96 -16.97
CA ASP A 133 5.90 17.28 -16.39
C ASP A 133 4.72 17.99 -17.06
N ALA A 134 4.00 18.80 -16.28
CA ALA A 134 3.03 19.75 -16.82
C ALA A 134 3.72 21.03 -17.30
N GLY A 135 3.01 21.81 -18.11
CA GLY A 135 3.52 23.05 -18.69
C GLY A 135 3.93 24.11 -17.67
N ALA A 136 4.85 24.99 -18.06
CA ALA A 136 5.25 26.14 -17.24
C ALA A 136 4.09 27.14 -17.03
N ALA A 137 4.28 28.13 -16.16
CA ALA A 137 3.29 29.19 -15.95
C ALA A 137 2.86 29.82 -17.29
N PRO A 138 1.55 30.06 -17.51
CA PRO A 138 0.46 30.07 -16.54
C PRO A 138 -0.30 28.73 -16.38
N VAL A 139 0.20 27.61 -16.88
CA VAL A 139 -0.51 26.32 -16.88
C VAL A 139 -0.77 25.83 -15.45
N SER A 140 -2.03 25.56 -15.11
CA SER A 140 -2.48 25.07 -13.80
C SER A 140 -2.86 23.58 -13.84
N ALA A 141 -2.05 22.76 -14.52
CA ALA A 141 -2.30 21.34 -14.73
C ALA A 141 -1.38 20.47 -13.84
N ALA A 142 -1.85 19.29 -13.49
CA ALA A 142 -1.06 18.37 -12.67
C ALA A 142 0.04 17.68 -13.47
N GLY A 143 1.15 17.36 -12.81
CA GLY A 143 2.15 16.44 -13.35
C GLY A 143 1.56 15.05 -13.57
N GLY A 144 2.17 14.29 -14.48
CA GLY A 144 1.82 12.90 -14.74
C GLY A 144 2.22 11.98 -13.60
N SER A 145 1.61 10.80 -13.51
CA SER A 145 2.00 9.83 -12.48
C SER A 145 3.25 9.05 -12.88
N GLY A 146 4.13 8.78 -11.91
CA GLY A 146 5.32 7.96 -12.13
C GLY A 146 4.96 6.53 -12.55
N LEU A 147 3.91 5.96 -11.95
CA LEU A 147 3.33 4.68 -12.35
C LEU A 147 1.82 4.66 -12.08
N SER A 148 1.01 4.24 -13.04
CA SER A 148 -0.44 4.09 -12.90
C SER A 148 -0.86 2.65 -13.19
N PHE A 149 -1.73 2.10 -12.35
CA PHE A 149 -2.23 0.73 -12.47
C PHE A 149 -3.73 0.73 -12.72
N ASN A 150 -4.17 -0.08 -13.67
CA ASN A 150 -5.58 -0.31 -13.92
C ASN A 150 -5.86 -1.79 -14.24
N LEU A 151 -7.12 -2.19 -14.13
CA LEU A 151 -7.62 -3.50 -14.54
C LEU A 151 -6.83 -4.68 -13.92
N GLN A 152 -6.59 -4.64 -12.61
CA GLN A 152 -5.90 -5.69 -11.84
C GLN A 152 -4.41 -5.88 -12.18
N ALA A 153 -3.74 -4.81 -12.63
CA ALA A 153 -2.30 -4.86 -12.87
C ALA A 153 -1.53 -5.10 -11.56
N SER A 154 -0.42 -5.84 -11.67
CA SER A 154 0.49 -6.13 -10.56
C SER A 154 1.92 -5.73 -10.91
N ALA A 155 2.61 -5.08 -9.99
CA ALA A 155 4.04 -4.81 -10.13
C ALA A 155 4.83 -4.90 -8.82
N VAL A 156 6.14 -5.11 -8.97
CA VAL A 156 7.15 -4.98 -7.93
C VAL A 156 8.05 -3.82 -8.33
N ASN A 157 8.20 -2.82 -7.46
CA ASN A 157 9.17 -1.74 -7.64
C ASN A 157 10.45 -2.05 -6.86
N ASN A 158 11.55 -2.29 -7.55
CA ASN A 158 12.89 -2.41 -6.97
C ASN A 158 13.76 -1.16 -7.24
N GLY A 159 13.20 -0.11 -7.86
CA GLY A 159 13.92 1.09 -8.28
C GLY A 159 13.35 2.38 -7.70
N SER A 160 13.26 3.41 -8.53
CA SER A 160 12.72 4.73 -8.17
C SER A 160 11.55 5.09 -9.07
N ILE A 161 10.44 5.48 -8.47
CA ILE A 161 9.25 5.99 -9.16
C ILE A 161 8.99 7.40 -8.66
N THR A 162 8.96 8.37 -9.55
CA THR A 162 8.69 9.78 -9.20
C THR A 162 7.53 10.33 -10.04
N GLY A 163 6.58 11.02 -9.42
CA GLY A 163 5.55 11.76 -10.15
C GLY A 163 6.14 12.98 -10.88
N GLY A 164 5.49 13.43 -11.95
CA GLY A 164 5.91 14.62 -12.68
C GLY A 164 5.64 15.92 -11.93
N THR A 165 6.29 16.99 -12.34
CA THR A 165 6.16 18.33 -11.77
C THR A 165 4.83 18.96 -12.18
N GLY A 166 4.17 19.63 -11.23
CA GLY A 166 2.95 20.39 -11.47
C GLY A 166 3.21 21.70 -12.23
N GLY A 167 2.23 22.14 -13.00
CA GLY A 167 2.38 23.32 -13.86
C GLY A 167 2.58 24.61 -13.07
N GLY A 168 3.35 25.55 -13.66
CA GLY A 168 3.80 26.77 -12.98
C GLY A 168 2.68 27.75 -12.57
N GLY A 169 1.45 27.57 -13.05
CA GLY A 169 0.29 28.39 -12.70
C GLY A 169 -0.47 27.95 -11.44
N GLY A 170 -0.04 26.89 -10.76
CA GLY A 170 -0.76 26.32 -9.61
C GLY A 170 -1.07 24.84 -9.72
N GLY A 171 -0.48 24.15 -10.70
CA GLY A 171 -0.63 22.72 -10.85
C GLY A 171 0.01 21.95 -9.69
N ASN A 172 -0.66 20.89 -9.25
CA ASN A 172 -0.10 19.97 -8.27
C ASN A 172 0.95 19.06 -8.91
N GLY A 173 1.91 18.60 -8.12
CA GLY A 173 2.76 17.48 -8.53
C GLY A 173 1.93 16.24 -8.86
N GLY A 174 2.40 15.44 -9.81
CA GLY A 174 1.80 14.15 -10.15
C GLY A 174 2.03 13.11 -9.06
N SER A 175 1.20 12.08 -9.00
CA SER A 175 1.36 11.04 -7.99
C SER A 175 2.54 10.11 -8.32
N GLY A 176 3.27 9.62 -7.33
CA GLY A 176 4.33 8.62 -7.56
C GLY A 176 3.73 7.35 -8.14
N ALA A 177 2.78 6.75 -7.43
CA ALA A 177 2.01 5.60 -7.89
C ALA A 177 0.50 5.80 -7.72
N ILE A 178 -0.31 5.36 -8.69
CA ILE A 178 -1.78 5.32 -8.57
C ILE A 178 -2.27 3.90 -8.82
N LEU A 179 -2.95 3.31 -7.84
CA LEU A 179 -3.53 1.98 -7.93
C LEU A 179 -5.06 2.04 -8.03
N LEU A 180 -5.60 1.53 -9.13
CA LEU A 180 -7.04 1.44 -9.40
C LEU A 180 -7.44 0.00 -9.66
N SER A 181 -8.74 -0.28 -9.54
CA SER A 181 -9.35 -1.52 -10.05
C SER A 181 -8.68 -2.81 -9.55
N ARG A 182 -8.54 -2.95 -8.23
CA ARG A 182 -7.96 -4.14 -7.56
C ARG A 182 -6.52 -4.46 -7.98
N SER A 183 -5.71 -3.42 -8.19
CA SER A 183 -4.30 -3.57 -8.55
C SER A 183 -3.44 -3.84 -7.31
N THR A 184 -2.25 -4.42 -7.51
CA THR A 184 -1.31 -4.72 -6.43
C THR A 184 0.06 -4.13 -6.72
N LEU A 185 0.65 -3.49 -5.72
CA LEU A 185 2.02 -2.99 -5.77
C LEU A 185 2.81 -3.49 -4.56
N VAL A 186 3.97 -4.09 -4.82
CA VAL A 186 5.00 -4.31 -3.81
C VAL A 186 6.12 -3.31 -4.05
N ASN A 187 6.33 -2.39 -3.11
CA ASN A 187 7.39 -1.39 -3.18
C ASN A 187 8.59 -1.82 -2.34
N ASN A 188 9.69 -2.22 -2.96
CA ASN A 188 10.98 -2.46 -2.30
C ASN A 188 11.94 -1.27 -2.47
N GLY A 189 11.66 -0.38 -3.42
CA GLY A 189 12.48 0.79 -3.72
C GLY A 189 11.90 2.09 -3.15
N THR A 190 11.93 3.15 -3.96
CA THR A 190 11.42 4.48 -3.60
C THR A 190 10.26 4.87 -4.49
N ILE A 191 9.25 5.50 -3.87
CA ILE A 191 8.14 6.14 -4.57
C ILE A 191 8.03 7.57 -4.02
N LEU A 192 8.10 8.56 -4.90
CA LEU A 192 8.03 9.97 -4.57
C LEU A 192 6.92 10.64 -5.38
N GLY A 193 6.05 11.40 -4.72
CA GLY A 193 5.13 12.31 -5.41
C GLY A 193 5.91 13.42 -6.11
N GLY A 194 5.40 13.90 -7.24
CA GLY A 194 6.03 15.00 -7.98
C GLY A 194 5.99 16.32 -7.23
N THR A 195 6.82 17.27 -7.64
CA THR A 195 6.89 18.59 -7.00
C THR A 195 5.75 19.49 -7.46
N GLY A 196 5.10 20.18 -6.54
CA GLY A 196 4.21 21.30 -6.84
C GLY A 196 4.99 22.62 -6.80
N ILE A 197 5.06 23.35 -7.92
CA ILE A 197 5.75 24.66 -7.90
C ILE A 197 4.91 25.65 -7.10
N VAL A 198 3.70 25.93 -7.59
CA VAL A 198 2.71 26.79 -6.91
C VAL A 198 1.61 25.95 -6.24
N GLY A 199 1.26 24.82 -6.84
CA GLY A 199 0.31 23.86 -6.30
C GLY A 199 0.89 23.00 -5.18
N LEU A 200 0.10 22.04 -4.71
CA LEU A 200 0.53 21.06 -3.72
C LEU A 200 1.55 20.09 -4.32
N GLY A 201 2.39 19.51 -3.47
CA GLY A 201 3.15 18.33 -3.86
C GLY A 201 2.24 17.14 -4.20
N GLY A 202 2.71 16.27 -5.09
CA GLY A 202 1.98 15.08 -5.51
C GLY A 202 1.87 14.02 -4.42
N VAL A 203 0.90 13.11 -4.52
CA VAL A 203 0.79 12.01 -3.55
C VAL A 203 1.87 10.97 -3.83
N GLY A 204 2.49 10.38 -2.80
CA GLY A 204 3.44 9.27 -3.00
C GLY A 204 2.73 8.06 -3.63
N ALA A 205 1.73 7.50 -2.96
CA ALA A 205 0.88 6.45 -3.50
C ALA A 205 -0.62 6.69 -3.25
N GLU A 206 -1.42 6.57 -4.29
CA GLU A 206 -2.88 6.54 -4.22
C GLU A 206 -3.40 5.12 -4.31
N VAL A 207 -4.15 4.67 -3.30
CA VAL A 207 -4.70 3.32 -3.24
C VAL A 207 -6.22 3.38 -3.25
N ARG A 208 -6.82 2.88 -4.34
CA ARG A 208 -8.26 2.98 -4.62
C ARG A 208 -8.83 1.65 -5.10
N SER A 209 -10.15 1.53 -5.00
CA SER A 209 -10.96 0.52 -5.68
C SER A 209 -10.53 -0.93 -5.44
N GLY A 210 -10.31 -1.28 -4.16
CA GLY A 210 -9.94 -2.64 -3.75
C GLY A 210 -8.46 -2.98 -3.97
N SER A 211 -7.60 -1.98 -4.14
CA SER A 211 -6.18 -2.19 -4.43
C SER A 211 -5.36 -2.42 -3.16
N THR A 212 -4.18 -3.02 -3.33
CA THR A 212 -3.27 -3.35 -2.23
C THR A 212 -1.88 -2.77 -2.47
N VAL A 213 -1.33 -2.12 -1.45
CA VAL A 213 0.09 -1.72 -1.41
C VAL A 213 0.79 -2.44 -0.26
N VAL A 214 1.90 -3.08 -0.60
CA VAL A 214 2.89 -3.57 0.37
C VAL A 214 4.13 -2.71 0.24
N ASN A 215 4.44 -1.91 1.26
CA ASN A 215 5.61 -1.05 1.27
C ASN A 215 6.72 -1.66 2.13
N ASN A 216 7.79 -2.12 1.49
CA ASN A 216 9.05 -2.54 2.13
C ASN A 216 10.15 -1.47 2.01
N GLY A 217 9.97 -0.49 1.12
CA GLY A 217 10.89 0.61 0.87
C GLY A 217 10.40 1.94 1.42
N THR A 218 10.54 3.01 0.63
CA THR A 218 10.06 4.36 0.99
C THR A 218 8.94 4.81 0.07
N ILE A 219 7.87 5.35 0.65
CA ILE A 219 6.85 6.13 -0.04
C ILE A 219 6.82 7.52 0.58
N GLN A 220 7.00 8.56 -0.24
CA GLN A 220 7.00 9.94 0.21
C GLN A 220 6.11 10.82 -0.67
N GLY A 221 5.33 11.69 -0.04
CA GLY A 221 4.61 12.75 -0.74
C GLY A 221 5.58 13.75 -1.37
N GLY A 222 5.23 14.31 -2.52
CA GLY A 222 6.05 15.30 -3.19
C GLY A 222 6.16 16.59 -2.42
N ASP A 223 7.21 17.35 -2.67
CA ASP A 223 7.41 18.65 -2.03
C ASP A 223 6.64 19.75 -2.76
N SER A 224 6.44 20.89 -2.08
CA SER A 224 5.96 22.12 -2.70
C SER A 224 6.84 23.30 -2.35
N LEU A 225 7.07 24.18 -3.33
CA LEU A 225 7.90 25.38 -3.12
C LEU A 225 7.15 26.51 -2.42
N THR A 226 5.85 26.65 -2.65
CA THR A 226 5.05 27.75 -2.09
C THR A 226 3.80 27.32 -1.33
N SER A 227 3.43 26.04 -1.40
CA SER A 227 2.18 25.51 -0.83
C SER A 227 2.47 24.36 0.14
N GLY A 228 1.51 23.48 0.33
CA GLY A 228 1.65 22.28 1.13
C GLY A 228 2.32 21.14 0.35
N GLY A 229 3.13 20.34 1.03
CA GLY A 229 3.63 19.07 0.51
C GLY A 229 2.49 18.08 0.27
N GLY A 230 2.76 17.08 -0.54
CA GLY A 230 1.83 16.01 -0.87
C GLY A 230 1.68 15.00 0.25
N THR A 231 0.63 14.19 0.17
CA THR A 231 0.44 13.07 1.10
C THR A 231 1.39 11.92 0.75
N GLY A 232 1.95 11.21 1.74
CA GLY A 232 2.70 9.98 1.49
C GLY A 232 1.84 8.90 0.83
N VAL A 233 0.84 8.40 1.53
CA VAL A 233 -0.16 7.46 1.04
C VAL A 233 -1.56 8.03 1.25
N ASP A 234 -2.34 8.07 0.19
CA ASP A 234 -3.76 8.38 0.24
C ASP A 234 -4.53 7.10 -0.06
N ILE A 235 -5.37 6.62 0.86
CA ILE A 235 -6.04 5.32 0.75
C ILE A 235 -7.53 5.42 1.01
N GLY A 236 -8.34 4.78 0.16
CA GLY A 236 -9.78 4.67 0.36
C GLY A 236 -10.56 4.82 -0.92
N SER A 237 -11.73 4.19 -0.97
CA SER A 237 -12.66 4.26 -2.10
C SER A 237 -14.06 3.90 -1.63
N PRO A 238 -15.11 4.47 -2.25
CA PRO A 238 -16.49 3.99 -2.04
C PRO A 238 -16.69 2.52 -2.45
N ILE A 239 -15.79 1.97 -3.29
CA ILE A 239 -15.90 0.62 -3.83
C ILE A 239 -14.69 -0.20 -3.37
N GLY A 240 -14.97 -1.29 -2.65
CA GLY A 240 -13.95 -2.24 -2.19
C GLY A 240 -13.05 -1.68 -1.07
N ASN A 241 -12.62 -2.57 -0.20
CA ASN A 241 -11.65 -2.22 0.85
C ASN A 241 -10.25 -2.24 0.26
N ASN A 242 -9.47 -1.20 0.53
CA ASN A 242 -8.08 -1.09 0.11
C ASN A 242 -7.17 -1.56 1.24
N THR A 243 -6.04 -2.16 0.91
CA THR A 243 -5.11 -2.68 1.92
C THR A 243 -3.79 -1.94 1.86
N LEU A 244 -3.28 -1.52 3.01
CA LEU A 244 -1.94 -0.98 3.17
C LEU A 244 -1.17 -1.80 4.20
N ILE A 245 -0.07 -2.40 3.78
CA ILE A 245 0.90 -3.05 4.66
C ILE A 245 2.20 -2.26 4.58
N ASN A 246 2.55 -1.56 5.65
CA ASN A 246 3.77 -0.78 5.74
C ASN A 246 4.81 -1.49 6.61
N ASN A 247 5.87 -1.98 5.96
CA ASN A 247 7.08 -2.50 6.58
C ASN A 247 8.26 -1.52 6.48
N GLY A 248 8.18 -0.55 5.56
CA GLY A 248 9.20 0.45 5.33
C GLY A 248 8.85 1.81 5.91
N THR A 249 9.17 2.87 5.17
CA THR A 249 8.88 4.27 5.55
C THR A 249 7.78 4.85 4.69
N ILE A 250 6.79 5.48 5.32
CA ILE A 250 5.84 6.38 4.68
C ILE A 250 6.04 7.78 5.26
N ARG A 251 6.26 8.77 4.40
CA ARG A 251 6.46 10.16 4.81
C ARG A 251 5.57 11.13 4.03
N GLY A 252 5.07 12.16 4.70
CA GLY A 252 4.45 13.30 4.00
C GLY A 252 5.49 14.19 3.31
N GLY A 253 5.08 14.88 2.26
CA GLY A 253 5.93 15.85 1.58
C GLY A 253 6.21 17.10 2.43
N THR A 254 7.22 17.86 2.04
CA THR A 254 7.56 19.14 2.67
C THR A 254 6.95 20.31 1.89
N GLY A 255 6.57 21.36 2.60
CA GLY A 255 6.06 22.57 1.99
C GLY A 255 5.81 23.66 3.02
N PRO A 256 5.95 24.95 2.66
CA PRO A 256 5.73 26.07 3.59
C PRO A 256 4.34 26.10 4.23
N ALA A 257 3.32 25.55 3.56
CA ALA A 257 1.94 25.52 4.07
C ALA A 257 1.54 24.19 4.73
N ASN A 258 2.51 23.32 5.03
CA ASN A 258 2.24 22.09 5.78
C ASN A 258 1.57 22.38 7.13
N GLY A 259 0.75 21.43 7.60
CA GLY A 259 -0.06 21.61 8.80
C GLY A 259 -1.31 22.47 8.60
N THR A 260 -1.40 23.22 7.50
CA THR A 260 -2.65 23.87 7.08
C THR A 260 -3.49 22.88 6.27
N GLY A 261 -4.73 22.65 6.71
CA GLY A 261 -5.62 21.68 6.07
C GLY A 261 -5.04 20.26 6.10
N ASN A 262 -5.08 19.58 4.96
CA ASN A 262 -4.63 18.19 4.81
C ASN A 262 -3.35 18.08 3.95
N SER A 263 -2.36 18.91 4.25
CA SER A 263 -1.08 18.99 3.51
C SER A 263 0.08 18.37 4.28
N GLY A 264 1.01 17.73 3.57
CA GLY A 264 2.22 17.13 4.12
C GLY A 264 1.97 15.91 5.01
N ILE A 265 0.80 15.28 4.93
CA ILE A 265 0.44 14.14 5.79
C ILE A 265 1.12 12.86 5.31
N ALA A 266 1.55 11.97 6.21
CA ALA A 266 2.08 10.68 5.78
C ALA A 266 0.98 9.75 5.24
N LEU A 267 -0.10 9.54 5.99
CA LEU A 267 -1.20 8.67 5.63
C LEU A 267 -2.55 9.38 5.75
N ARG A 268 -3.29 9.46 4.64
CA ARG A 268 -4.66 9.95 4.62
C ARG A 268 -5.63 8.82 4.28
N VAL A 269 -6.64 8.64 5.11
CA VAL A 269 -7.70 7.65 4.89
C VAL A 269 -8.96 8.37 4.40
N LEU A 270 -9.39 8.06 3.19
CA LEU A 270 -10.49 8.75 2.52
C LEU A 270 -11.86 8.19 2.91
N THR A 271 -12.09 6.91 2.67
CA THR A 271 -13.37 6.22 2.88
C THR A 271 -13.16 4.71 2.90
N GLY A 272 -14.15 3.96 3.39
CA GLY A 272 -14.13 2.50 3.42
C GLY A 272 -13.46 1.93 4.68
N THR A 273 -13.51 0.61 4.82
CA THR A 273 -12.91 -0.13 5.94
C THR A 273 -11.57 -0.68 5.50
N ASN A 274 -10.58 0.21 5.34
CA ASN A 274 -9.27 -0.16 4.84
C ASN A 274 -8.42 -0.77 5.97
N PRO A 275 -8.02 -2.06 5.89
CA PRO A 275 -7.02 -2.59 6.81
C PRO A 275 -5.67 -1.91 6.57
N ILE A 276 -5.15 -1.27 7.60
CA ILE A 276 -3.82 -0.68 7.61
C ILE A 276 -2.99 -1.40 8.66
N VAL A 277 -1.87 -1.98 8.25
CA VAL A 277 -0.88 -2.62 9.13
C VAL A 277 0.42 -1.85 9.04
N ASN A 278 0.92 -1.37 10.17
CA ASN A 278 2.19 -0.66 10.26
C ASN A 278 3.18 -1.42 11.15
N THR A 279 4.22 -1.98 10.56
CA THR A 279 5.39 -2.53 11.25
C THR A 279 6.62 -1.61 11.10
N GLY A 280 6.57 -0.66 10.15
CA GLY A 280 7.64 0.31 9.86
C GLY A 280 7.41 1.70 10.46
N LEU A 281 7.81 2.74 9.72
CA LEU A 281 7.67 4.16 10.08
C LEU A 281 6.57 4.84 9.27
N ILE A 282 5.69 5.59 9.95
CA ILE A 282 4.75 6.54 9.36
C ILE A 282 5.02 7.92 9.97
N GLU A 283 5.45 8.89 9.17
CA GLU A 283 5.89 10.21 9.63
C GLU A 283 5.28 11.36 8.82
N GLY A 284 4.62 12.31 9.50
CA GLY A 284 4.18 13.54 8.85
C GLY A 284 5.36 14.38 8.33
N GLY A 285 5.17 15.08 7.22
CA GLY A 285 6.10 16.14 6.81
C GLY A 285 6.16 17.24 7.88
N SER A 286 7.20 18.08 7.86
CA SER A 286 7.35 19.19 8.83
C SER A 286 6.04 19.99 8.97
N GLY A 287 5.52 20.15 10.19
CA GLY A 287 4.25 20.82 10.51
C GLY A 287 2.98 19.98 10.35
N ALA A 288 3.08 18.78 9.78
CA ALA A 288 1.92 17.95 9.42
C ALA A 288 1.75 16.71 10.31
N LEU A 289 0.54 16.14 10.27
CA LEU A 289 0.19 14.93 11.00
C LEU A 289 0.77 13.69 10.34
N ALA A 290 0.95 12.63 11.12
CA ALA A 290 1.30 11.32 10.57
C ALA A 290 0.09 10.69 9.86
N VAL A 291 -1.06 10.66 10.54
CA VAL A 291 -2.28 10.01 10.07
C VAL A 291 -3.49 10.93 10.23
N ILE A 292 -4.31 11.04 9.18
CA ILE A 292 -5.62 11.66 9.27
C ILE A 292 -6.69 10.87 8.51
N THR A 293 -7.95 11.00 8.93
CA THR A 293 -9.10 10.69 8.08
C THR A 293 -9.60 11.94 7.34
N SER A 294 -10.11 11.78 6.13
CA SER A 294 -10.51 12.90 5.25
C SER A 294 -11.83 13.57 5.66
N GLY A 295 -12.67 12.89 6.44
CA GLY A 295 -14.03 13.32 6.73
C GLY A 295 -14.54 12.84 8.09
N ALA A 296 -15.53 13.55 8.61
CA ALA A 296 -16.04 13.39 9.97
C ALA A 296 -16.61 11.98 10.27
N SER A 297 -17.09 11.26 9.25
CA SER A 297 -17.69 9.92 9.39
C SER A 297 -16.75 8.77 9.00
N VAL A 298 -15.49 9.07 8.68
CA VAL A 298 -14.54 8.08 8.18
C VAL A 298 -13.85 7.38 9.35
N ASN A 299 -13.87 6.04 9.31
CA ASN A 299 -13.21 5.22 10.32
C ASN A 299 -11.73 5.01 9.99
N LEU A 300 -10.90 4.97 11.02
CA LEU A 300 -9.50 4.56 10.94
C LEU A 300 -9.37 3.15 11.53
N ASN A 301 -8.93 2.17 10.74
CA ASN A 301 -8.61 0.81 11.20
C ASN A 301 -7.12 0.57 11.03
N LEU A 302 -6.38 0.59 12.13
CA LEU A 302 -4.92 0.58 12.12
C LEU A 302 -4.40 -0.39 13.18
N THR A 303 -3.66 -1.39 12.72
CA THR A 303 -2.84 -2.24 13.59
C THR A 303 -1.39 -1.76 13.50
N ASN A 304 -0.81 -1.42 14.64
CA ASN A 304 0.53 -0.88 14.74
C ASN A 304 1.43 -1.81 15.55
N SER A 305 2.63 -2.06 15.06
CA SER A 305 3.77 -2.65 15.76
C SER A 305 5.08 -1.90 15.46
N GLY A 306 5.00 -0.82 14.68
CA GLY A 306 6.10 0.10 14.36
C GLY A 306 5.92 1.48 14.98
N THR A 307 6.48 2.50 14.32
CA THR A 307 6.48 3.90 14.78
C THR A 307 5.52 4.76 13.96
N ILE A 308 4.71 5.57 14.65
CA ILE A 308 3.89 6.62 14.05
C ILE A 308 4.27 7.95 14.70
N ARG A 309 4.65 8.96 13.90
CA ARG A 309 5.19 10.21 14.42
C ARG A 309 4.67 11.44 13.69
N ALA A 310 4.24 12.43 14.45
CA ALA A 310 3.95 13.76 13.92
C ALA A 310 5.20 14.39 13.29
N GLY A 311 5.04 15.16 12.22
CA GLY A 311 6.17 15.92 11.68
C GLY A 311 6.67 16.98 12.68
N ALA A 312 7.93 17.40 12.53
CA ALA A 312 8.50 18.44 13.38
C ALA A 312 7.60 19.69 13.44
N GLY A 313 7.31 20.20 14.64
CA GLY A 313 6.40 21.35 14.82
C GLY A 313 4.91 21.00 14.85
N GLN A 314 4.54 19.72 14.69
CA GLN A 314 3.19 19.21 14.92
C GLN A 314 3.14 18.41 16.23
N THR A 315 2.07 18.58 17.01
CA THR A 315 1.87 17.85 18.27
C THR A 315 1.02 16.59 18.06
N ASP A 316 0.06 16.64 17.14
CA ASP A 316 -0.86 15.53 16.89
C ASP A 316 -0.29 14.56 15.84
N ALA A 317 -0.05 13.31 16.25
CA ALA A 317 0.37 12.26 15.33
C ALA A 317 -0.81 11.68 14.54
N ILE A 318 -1.94 11.45 15.22
CA ILE A 318 -3.14 10.84 14.65
C ILE A 318 -4.34 11.73 14.96
N ARG A 319 -5.18 12.01 13.96
CA ARG A 319 -6.43 12.76 14.15
C ARG A 319 -7.57 12.24 13.27
N LEU A 320 -8.77 12.09 13.83
CA LEU A 320 -9.99 11.92 13.01
C LEU A 320 -10.48 13.29 12.55
N ALA A 321 -10.32 13.60 11.26
CA ALA A 321 -10.75 14.84 10.60
C ALA A 321 -10.47 16.17 11.35
N SER A 322 -10.68 17.32 10.70
CA SER A 322 -10.46 18.66 11.32
C SER A 322 -11.73 19.25 11.93
N THR A 323 -12.77 18.45 12.09
CA THR A 323 -14.09 18.86 12.57
C THR A 323 -14.59 17.86 13.60
N VAL A 324 -15.72 18.15 14.24
CA VAL A 324 -16.43 17.17 15.08
C VAL A 324 -16.72 15.92 14.25
N THR A 325 -16.43 14.75 14.81
CA THR A 325 -16.49 13.46 14.11
C THR A 325 -17.53 12.52 14.69
N SER A 326 -18.06 11.66 13.82
CA SER A 326 -18.85 10.47 14.15
C SER A 326 -18.13 9.16 13.76
N GLY A 327 -17.02 9.25 13.02
CA GLY A 327 -16.15 8.13 12.73
C GLY A 327 -15.41 7.63 13.98
N THR A 328 -14.84 6.44 13.90
CA THR A 328 -14.12 5.80 15.01
C THR A 328 -12.65 5.56 14.70
N ILE A 329 -11.81 5.55 15.74
CA ILE A 329 -10.44 5.02 15.69
C ILE A 329 -10.47 3.61 16.26
N ASN A 330 -10.22 2.61 15.41
CA ASN A 330 -9.90 1.26 15.80
C ASN A 330 -8.38 1.10 15.71
N LEU A 331 -7.68 1.43 16.79
CA LEU A 331 -6.22 1.35 16.90
C LEU A 331 -5.83 0.14 17.75
N GLU A 332 -5.25 -0.86 17.10
CA GLU A 332 -4.66 -2.01 17.77
C GLU A 332 -3.15 -1.77 17.92
N LEU A 333 -2.67 -1.72 19.16
CA LEU A 333 -1.25 -1.59 19.45
C LEU A 333 -0.68 -2.96 19.82
N GLN A 334 0.27 -3.41 19.02
CA GLN A 334 1.03 -4.63 19.24
C GLN A 334 2.43 -4.31 19.77
N SER A 335 3.17 -5.34 20.18
CA SER A 335 4.55 -5.21 20.64
C SER A 335 5.41 -4.42 19.64
N GLY A 336 6.20 -3.47 20.13
CA GLY A 336 7.01 -2.57 19.30
C GLY A 336 6.31 -1.27 18.89
N SER A 337 5.03 -1.10 19.22
CA SER A 337 4.30 0.14 18.94
C SER A 337 4.90 1.37 19.61
N VAL A 338 5.18 2.40 18.82
CA VAL A 338 5.53 3.74 19.28
C VAL A 338 4.62 4.76 18.59
N ILE A 339 4.04 5.68 19.37
CA ILE A 339 3.33 6.85 18.85
C ILE A 339 3.97 8.10 19.47
N GLU A 340 4.58 8.93 18.63
CA GLU A 340 5.20 10.20 19.00
C GLU A 340 4.28 11.35 18.59
N GLY A 341 3.41 11.74 19.54
CA GLY A 341 2.41 12.81 19.40
C GLY A 341 1.04 12.40 19.97
N ASN A 342 0.07 13.31 19.95
CA ASN A 342 -1.28 13.03 20.44
C ASN A 342 -2.07 12.14 19.47
N VAL A 343 -3.02 11.39 20.03
CA VAL A 343 -4.07 10.70 19.28
C VAL A 343 -5.41 11.39 19.57
N VAL A 344 -5.96 12.07 18.57
CA VAL A 344 -7.15 12.92 18.71
C VAL A 344 -8.33 12.29 17.99
N GLY A 345 -9.22 11.64 18.75
CA GLY A 345 -10.40 10.95 18.20
C GLY A 345 -11.58 11.86 17.84
N ASN A 346 -11.69 13.03 18.46
CA ASN A 346 -12.73 14.01 18.14
C ASN A 346 -12.23 15.39 18.57
N MET A 347 -12.54 16.41 17.78
CA MET A 347 -12.30 17.78 18.22
C MET A 347 -13.39 18.19 19.21
N ALA A 348 -13.00 18.65 20.39
CA ALA A 348 -13.94 19.28 21.31
C ALA A 348 -14.59 20.48 20.59
N PRO A 349 -15.92 20.67 20.67
CA PRO A 349 -16.53 21.88 20.15
C PRO A 349 -15.85 23.08 20.80
N THR A 350 -15.47 24.08 19.99
CA THR A 350 -14.95 25.36 20.48
C THR A 350 -15.86 25.83 21.61
N PRO A 351 -15.35 26.10 22.83
CA PRO A 351 -16.20 26.57 23.90
C PRO A 351 -16.87 27.85 23.40
N ILE A 352 -18.18 27.78 23.14
CA ILE A 352 -18.98 29.00 23.01
C ILE A 352 -18.75 29.70 24.33
N ALA A 353 -18.13 30.88 24.29
CA ALA A 353 -17.83 31.67 25.47
C ALA A 353 -19.08 31.67 26.35
N SER A 354 -19.01 30.95 27.47
CA SER A 354 -20.13 30.86 28.40
C SER A 354 -20.25 32.24 29.03
N THR A 355 -21.13 33.06 28.47
CA THR A 355 -21.71 34.18 29.17
C THR A 355 -22.42 33.61 30.39
N ARG A 356 -21.70 33.61 31.52
CA ARG A 356 -22.14 33.41 32.90
C ARG A 356 -23.29 32.41 33.10
N MET A 357 -22.99 31.23 33.62
CA MET A 357 -23.77 30.70 34.75
C MET A 357 -22.87 29.97 35.74
N ALA A 358 -22.77 30.54 36.93
CA ALA A 358 -22.18 29.91 38.09
C ALA A 358 -22.97 28.65 38.47
N SER A 359 -22.31 27.50 38.52
CA SER A 359 -22.79 26.38 39.32
C SER A 359 -21.60 25.56 39.78
N ARG A 360 -21.24 25.75 41.05
CA ARG A 360 -20.30 24.88 41.77
C ARG A 360 -20.88 23.47 41.75
N ARG A 361 -20.25 22.53 41.04
CA ARG A 361 -20.47 21.10 41.27
C ARG A 361 -19.18 20.46 41.77
N ARG A 362 -19.17 20.32 43.09
CA ARG A 362 -18.31 19.48 43.91
C ARG A 362 -18.35 18.05 43.36
N LEU A 363 -17.19 17.50 42.97
CA LEU A 363 -17.07 16.06 42.70
C LEU A 363 -17.23 15.32 44.03
N THR A 364 -18.33 14.61 44.19
CA THR A 364 -18.53 13.62 45.25
C THR A 364 -18.24 12.26 44.63
N ALA A 365 -17.10 11.66 44.95
CA ALA A 365 -16.78 10.30 44.58
C ALA A 365 -17.60 9.33 45.45
N THR A 366 -18.51 8.58 44.82
CA THR A 366 -19.24 7.47 45.45
C THR A 366 -18.61 6.16 45.02
N GLY A 367 -18.19 5.33 45.98
CA GLY A 367 -18.21 3.87 45.82
C GLY A 367 -16.91 3.12 46.00
N ILE A 368 -16.35 3.08 47.22
CA ILE A 368 -15.77 1.85 47.77
C ILE A 368 -16.22 1.76 49.23
N SER A 369 -17.04 0.77 49.53
CA SER A 369 -17.48 0.41 50.87
C SER A 369 -17.05 -1.01 51.17
N VAL A 370 -16.24 -1.20 52.22
CA VAL A 370 -16.30 -2.38 53.09
C VAL A 370 -16.01 -1.90 54.52
N PRO A 371 -16.79 -2.29 55.54
CA PRO A 371 -16.77 -1.69 56.87
C PRO A 371 -15.91 -2.50 57.85
N THR A 372 -15.31 -1.83 58.84
CA THR A 372 -15.23 -2.39 60.21
C THR A 372 -14.85 -1.34 61.23
N TRP A 373 -15.53 -1.45 62.37
CA TRP A 373 -15.52 -0.57 63.53
C TRP A 373 -14.26 -0.73 64.38
N CYS A 374 -13.72 0.39 64.89
CA CYS A 374 -13.33 0.58 66.29
C CYS A 374 -12.67 1.96 66.46
N SER A 375 -13.37 2.86 67.15
CA SER A 375 -12.71 3.80 68.07
C SER A 375 -13.04 3.32 69.48
N PRO A 376 -12.15 3.55 70.46
CA PRO A 376 -12.50 4.63 71.37
C PRO A 376 -11.30 5.48 71.85
N ALA A 377 -11.60 6.77 71.95
CA ALA A 377 -11.31 7.68 73.06
C ALA A 377 -9.88 7.77 73.63
N TYR A 378 -9.34 9.00 73.64
CA TYR A 378 -9.03 9.67 74.91
C TYR A 378 -8.81 11.19 74.74
N ARG A 379 -9.56 11.98 75.53
CA ARG A 379 -9.16 13.18 76.32
C ARG A 379 -8.18 14.21 75.71
N SER A 380 -8.23 15.52 75.98
CA SER A 380 -9.01 16.39 76.87
C SER A 380 -8.22 17.71 76.95
N ILE A 381 -8.85 18.82 76.56
CA ILE A 381 -8.82 20.13 77.27
C ILE A 381 -7.45 20.87 77.38
N ARG A 382 -7.30 22.00 76.66
CA ARG A 382 -7.29 23.39 77.22
C ARG A 382 -6.94 24.48 76.17
N PRO A 383 -7.27 25.76 76.45
CA PRO A 383 -7.83 26.69 75.48
C PRO A 383 -6.88 27.82 75.01
N ILE A 384 -7.34 28.48 73.95
CA ILE A 384 -6.94 29.79 73.44
C ILE A 384 -7.03 30.87 74.53
N PRO A 385 -6.12 31.85 74.54
CA PRO A 385 -6.48 33.23 74.84
C PRO A 385 -6.21 34.14 73.64
N SER A 386 -7.26 34.85 73.26
CA SER A 386 -7.28 36.08 72.47
C SER A 386 -6.51 37.20 73.17
N CYS A 387 -5.76 38.02 72.43
CA CYS A 387 -5.63 39.46 72.68
C CYS A 387 -5.00 40.21 71.49
N CYS A 388 -5.76 41.22 71.04
CA CYS A 388 -5.34 42.52 70.50
C CYS A 388 -4.45 42.65 69.23
N SER A 389 -5.13 43.19 68.21
CA SER A 389 -4.69 44.06 67.12
C SER A 389 -3.46 44.96 67.34
N ALA A 390 -2.58 45.00 66.34
CA ALA A 390 -2.24 46.18 65.51
C ALA A 390 -1.68 45.70 64.17
#